data_AF-A0A8J7JQT3-F1
#
_entry.id   AF-A0A8J7JQT3-F1
#
_cell.length_a   1.000
_cell.length_b   1.000
_cell.length_c   1.000
_cell.angle_alpha   90.00
_cell.angle_beta   90.00
_cell.angle_gamma   90.00
#
_symmetry.space_group_name_H-M   'P 1'
#
loop_
_entity.id
_entity.type
_entity.pdbx_description
1 polymer ?
#
loop_
_entity_poly.entity_id
_entity_poly.type
_entity_poly.pdbx_seq_one_letter_code
_entity_poly.pdbx_strand_id
1 'polypeptide(L)' 'MWGGRANVRAALYMGALVAVQHNPVLKAFYARLVSQGKAKKAALTACMHKLLRILNAMIRDGKPWQPPLVTEEN' A
#
# COMPACT_ATOMS: atom_id res chain seq x y z
N MET A 1 19.83 10.47 -9.67
CA MET A 1 19.76 9.14 -9.01
C MET A 1 18.63 8.31 -9.63
N TRP A 2 18.82 7.62 -10.75
CA TRP A 2 17.85 6.62 -11.24
C TRP A 2 18.58 5.32 -11.59
N GLY A 3 18.72 4.45 -10.60
CA GLY A 3 19.20 3.08 -10.79
C GLY A 3 18.05 2.13 -11.14
N GLY A 4 18.14 1.51 -12.32
CA GLY A 4 17.66 0.17 -12.73
C GLY A 4 16.18 -0.23 -12.62
N ARG A 5 15.40 0.32 -11.69
CA ARG A 5 14.05 -0.16 -11.36
C ARG A 5 13.00 0.94 -11.44
N ALA A 6 13.09 1.81 -12.45
CA ALA A 6 12.07 2.82 -12.72
C ALA A 6 10.71 2.17 -13.04
N ASN A 7 10.71 1.14 -13.87
CA ASN A 7 9.49 0.42 -14.28
C ASN A 7 8.79 -0.26 -13.09
N VAL A 8 9.56 -0.87 -12.18
CA VAL A 8 9.02 -1.50 -10.97
C VAL A 8 8.39 -0.46 -10.05
N ARG A 9 9.03 0.71 -9.89
CA ARG A 9 8.47 1.80 -9.10
C ARG A 9 7.20 2.37 -9.74
N ALA A 10 7.16 2.51 -11.07
CA ALA A 10 5.97 2.95 -11.78
C ALA A 10 4.80 1.96 -11.60
N ALA A 11 5.06 0.66 -11.78
CA ALA A 11 4.07 -0.39 -11.57
C ALA A 11 3.57 -0.42 -10.12
N LEU A 12 4.47 -0.32 -9.13
CA LEU A 12 4.06 -0.24 -7.73
C LEU A 12 3.30 1.04 -7.40
N TYR A 13 3.64 2.16 -8.03
CA TYR A 13 2.95 3.43 -7.82
C TYR A 13 1.50 3.35 -8.32
N MET A 14 1.31 2.81 -9.53
CA MET A 14 -0.03 2.55 -10.08
C MET A 14 -0.78 1.52 -9.24
N GLY A 15 -0.11 0.45 -8.80
CA GLY A 15 -0.69 -0.53 -7.88
C GLY A 15 -1.09 0.07 -6.54
N ALA A 16 -0.27 0.96 -5.97
CA ALA A 16 -0.57 1.66 -4.73
C ALA A 16 -1.75 2.63 -4.88
N LEU A 17 -1.88 3.32 -6.02
CA LEU A 17 -3.02 4.18 -6.31
C LEU A 17 -4.35 3.41 -6.33
N VAL A 18 -4.37 2.25 -6.99
CA VAL A 18 -5.55 1.37 -7.02
C VAL A 18 -5.81 0.78 -5.64
N ALA A 19 -4.76 0.31 -4.96
CA ALA A 19 -4.90 -0.30 -3.65
C ALA A 19 -5.38 0.70 -2.58
N VAL A 20 -4.99 1.97 -2.63
CA VAL A 20 -5.52 3.02 -1.74
C VAL A 20 -7.00 3.29 -1.99
N GLN A 21 -7.52 3.07 -3.20
CA GLN A 21 -8.93 3.27 -3.53
C GLN A 21 -9.80 2.08 -3.13
N HIS A 22 -9.34 0.86 -3.40
CA HIS A 22 -10.13 -0.37 -3.20
C HIS A 22 -9.91 -1.06 -1.85
N ASN A 23 -8.74 -0.87 -1.22
CA ASN A 23 -8.43 -1.53 0.05
C ASN A 23 -8.65 -0.55 1.22
N PRO A 24 -9.66 -0.80 2.09
CA PRO A 24 -9.97 0.10 3.20
C PRO A 24 -8.80 0.25 4.18
N VAL A 25 -7.92 -0.76 4.32
CA VAL A 25 -6.73 -0.71 5.18
C VAL A 25 -5.70 0.29 4.65
N LEU A 26 -5.49 0.31 3.33
CA LEU A 26 -4.56 1.25 2.70
C LEU A 26 -5.16 2.64 2.60
N LYS A 27 -6.47 2.75 2.36
CA LYS A 27 -7.20 4.02 2.39
C LYS A 27 -7.11 4.70 3.76
N ALA A 28 -7.38 3.96 4.84
CA ALA A 28 -7.27 4.48 6.20
C ALA A 28 -5.82 4.88 6.54
N PHE A 29 -4.84 4.09 6.11
CA PHE A 29 -3.42 4.40 6.29
C PHE A 29 -3.01 5.67 5.53
N TYR A 30 -3.44 5.82 4.27
CA TYR A 30 -3.20 7.01 3.47
C TYR A 30 -3.87 8.25 4.09
N ALA A 31 -5.15 8.13 4.50
CA ALA A 31 -5.89 9.20 5.13
C ALA A 31 -5.21 9.67 6.43
N ARG A 32 -4.73 8.73 7.27
CA ARG A 32 -3.95 9.04 8.48
C ARG A 32 -2.66 9.78 8.17
N LEU A 33 -1.95 9.40 7.11
CA LEU A 33 -0.71 10.07 6.70
C LEU A 33 -0.97 11.49 6.19
N VAL A 34 -2.06 11.70 5.46
CA VAL A 34 -2.48 13.01 4.97
C VAL A 34 -2.97 13.89 6.11
N SER A 35 -3.74 13.35 7.07
CA SER A 35 -4.19 14.11 8.25
C SER A 35 -3.05 14.51 9.17
N GLN A 36 -1.94 13.76 9.18
CA GLN A 36 -0.68 14.13 9.83
C GLN A 36 0.10 15.25 9.11
N GLY A 37 -0.46 15.85 8.05
CA GLY A 37 0.16 16.96 7.32
C GLY A 37 1.30 16.54 6.40
N LYS A 38 1.51 15.23 6.16
CA LYS A 38 2.58 14.77 5.26
C LYS A 38 2.21 15.05 3.81
N ALA A 39 3.21 15.43 3.02
CA ALA A 39 3.04 15.63 1.58
C ALA A 39 2.41 14.39 0.94
N LYS A 40 1.39 14.58 0.10
CA LYS A 40 0.65 13.50 -0.58
C LYS A 40 1.58 12.50 -1.29
N LYS A 41 2.68 12.99 -1.87
CA LYS A 41 3.73 12.16 -2.49
C LYS A 41 4.44 11.25 -1.48
N ALA A 42 4.77 11.75 -0.29
CA ALA A 42 5.38 10.95 0.77
C ALA A 42 4.40 9.91 1.34
N ALA A 43 3.11 10.27 1.45
CA ALA A 43 2.07 9.33 1.85
C ALA A 43 1.92 8.18 0.83
N LEU A 44 1.97 8.47 -0.47
CA LEU A 44 1.97 7.44 -1.52
C LEU A 44 3.22 6.57 -1.49
N THR A 45 4.41 7.14 -1.29
CA THR A 45 5.65 6.37 -1.14
C THR A 45 5.59 5.43 0.08
N ALA A 46 4.99 5.87 1.19
CA ALA A 46 4.77 5.01 2.36
C ALA A 46 3.76 3.88 2.06
N CYS A 47 2.70 4.17 1.30
CA CYS A 47 1.73 3.18 0.83
C CYS A 47 2.38 2.15 -0.11
N MET A 48 3.24 2.58 -1.04
CA MET A 48 4.03 1.68 -1.90
C MET A 48 4.87 0.71 -1.07
N HIS A 49 5.59 1.20 -0.04
CA HIS A 49 6.39 0.33 0.83
C HIS A 49 5.54 -0.66 1.62
N LYS A 50 4.34 -0.25 2.05
CA LYS A 50 3.40 -1.14 2.74
C LYS A 50 2.87 -2.20 1.78
N LEU A 51 2.49 -1.81 0.56
CA LEU A 51 2.04 -2.72 -0.49
C LEU A 51 3.13 -3.72 -0.89
N LEU A 52 4.38 -3.27 -1.04
CA LEU A 52 5.51 -4.14 -1.36
C LEU A 52 5.71 -5.21 -0.28
N ARG A 53 5.65 -4.82 1.00
CA ARG A 53 5.78 -5.75 2.12
C ARG A 53 4.65 -6.77 2.14
N ILE A 54 3.43 -6.33 1.86
CA ILE A 54 2.24 -7.17 1.76
C ILE A 54 2.40 -8.20 0.62
N LEU A 55 2.80 -7.76 -0.57
CA LEU A 55 3.06 -8.64 -1.71
C LEU A 55 4.21 -9.61 -1.43
N ASN A 56 5.30 -9.13 -0.81
CA ASN A 56 6.44 -9.98 -0.46
C ASN A 56 6.06 -11.04 0.58
N ALA A 57 5.20 -10.70 1.54
CA ALA A 57 4.66 -11.66 2.51
C ALA A 57 3.75 -12.70 1.82
N MET A 58 2.87 -12.28 0.91
CA MET A 58 2.03 -13.23 0.14
C MET A 58 2.86 -14.21 -0.69
N ILE A 59 3.90 -13.73 -1.37
CA ILE A 59 4.79 -14.58 -2.18
C ILE A 59 5.52 -15.58 -1.29
N ARG A 60 6.05 -15.12 -0.14
CA ARG A 60 6.75 -15.99 0.81
C ARG A 60 5.83 -17.05 1.42
N ASP A 61 4.63 -16.65 1.81
CA ASP A 61 3.70 -17.50 2.56
C ASP A 61 2.79 -18.32 1.63
N GLY A 62 2.83 -18.07 0.31
CA GLY A 62 2.01 -18.72 -0.72
C GLY A 62 0.50 -18.48 -0.55
N LYS A 63 0.12 -17.51 0.28
CA LYS A 63 -1.28 -17.24 0.66
C LYS A 63 -1.78 -15.96 0.01
N PRO A 64 -3.03 -15.95 -0.51
CA PRO A 64 -3.63 -14.74 -1.03
C PRO A 64 -3.84 -13.71 0.09
N TRP A 65 -4.00 -12.43 -0.30
CA TRP A 65 -4.30 -11.35 0.63
C TRP A 65 -5.53 -11.69 1.47
N GLN A 66 -5.36 -11.71 2.78
CA GLN A 66 -6.46 -11.77 3.74
C GLN A 66 -6.62 -10.37 4.33
N PRO A 67 -7.75 -9.69 4.10
CA PRO A 67 -8.02 -8.46 4.82
C PRO A 67 -8.07 -8.79 6.32
N PRO A 68 -7.56 -7.91 7.21
CA PRO A 68 -7.77 -8.08 8.64
C PRO A 68 -9.28 -8.19 8.84
N LEU A 69 -9.69 -9.29 9.48
CA LEU A 69 -11.07 -9.58 9.81
C LEU A 69 -11.66 -8.30 10.41
N VAL A 70 -12.57 -7.65 9.69
CA VAL A 70 -13.46 -6.67 10.31
C VAL A 70 -14.36 -7.56 11.14
N THR A 71 -14.01 -7.74 12.41
CA THR A 71 -14.93 -8.33 13.37
C THR A 71 -16.09 -7.34 13.43
N GLU A 72 -17.15 -7.61 12.67
CA GLU A 72 -18.48 -7.09 12.96
C GLU A 72 -18.90 -7.72 14.28
N GLU A 73 -18.44 -7.12 15.38
CA GLU A 73 -18.97 -7.35 16.70
C GLU A 73 -20.29 -6.58 16.81
N ASN A 74 -21.36 -7.34 16.65
CA ASN A 74 -22.76 -7.01 16.91
C ASN A 74 -23.00 -6.55 18.36
#